data_AF-A0A2G6GM52-F1
#
_entry.id   AF-A0A2G6GM52-F1
#
_cell.length_a   1.000
_cell.length_b   1.000
_cell.length_c   1.000
_cell.angle_alpha   90.00
_cell.angle_beta   90.00
_cell.angle_gamma   90.00
#
_symmetry.space_group_name_H-M   'P 1'
#
loop_
_entity.id
_entity.type
_entity.pdbx_description
1 polymer ?
#
loop_
_entity_poly.entity_id
_entity_poly.type
_entity_poly.pdbx_seq_one_letter_code
_entity_poly.pdbx_strand_id
1 'polypeptide(L)'
;MKKILIILAIIIIAVAAAGIYKFNYLSNEPGYDVDGNKIKTEKTENTKSDNILKNTSKNSQTVSSKLRDISTKIPDSLDSVYKNNFNRYTKVVAPNGNAIHIVAQDKISDEQILRARNILMHYLNNFPDSKYGRDKSAVANKMADNNSVLALLNGPRGWSK
;
A
#
# COMPACT_ATOMS: atom_id res chain seq x y z
N MET A 1 -25.14 29.51 45.91
CA MET A 1 -25.20 28.26 45.12
C MET A 1 -25.17 28.51 43.61
N LYS A 2 -26.09 29.28 43.01
CA LYS A 2 -26.10 29.55 41.55
C LYS A 2 -24.83 30.20 40.99
N LYS A 3 -24.21 31.16 41.70
CA LYS A 3 -22.95 31.82 41.27
C LYS A 3 -21.75 30.88 41.20
N ILE A 4 -21.65 29.90 42.10
CA ILE A 4 -20.58 28.90 42.13
C ILE A 4 -20.71 27.94 40.94
N LEU A 5 -21.93 27.59 40.56
CA LEU A 5 -22.24 26.75 39.40
C LEU A 5 -21.88 27.44 38.08
N ILE A 6 -22.08 28.75 37.99
CA ILE A 6 -21.69 29.57 36.83
C ILE A 6 -20.15 29.62 36.70
N ILE A 7 -19.43 29.80 37.81
CA ILE A 7 -17.95 29.81 37.79
C ILE A 7 -17.38 28.46 37.33
N LEU A 8 -17.97 27.35 37.79
CA LEU A 8 -17.59 26.00 37.35
C LEU A 8 -17.82 25.78 35.85
N ALA A 9 -18.95 26.27 35.32
CA ALA A 9 -19.24 26.18 33.88
C ALA A 9 -18.23 26.98 33.04
N ILE A 10 -17.82 28.17 33.49
CA ILE A 10 -16.82 29.00 32.81
C ILE A 10 -15.45 28.31 32.77
N ILE A 11 -15.05 27.65 33.86
CA ILE A 11 -13.79 26.90 33.92
C ILE A 11 -13.79 25.73 32.93
N ILE A 12 -14.90 24.98 32.84
CA ILE A 12 -15.03 23.86 31.89
C ILE A 12 -14.95 24.36 30.44
N ILE A 13 -15.64 25.46 30.14
CA ILE A 13 -15.59 26.08 28.81
C ILE A 13 -14.18 26.57 28.47
N ALA A 14 -13.46 27.15 29.44
CA ALA A 14 -12.08 27.59 29.23
C ALA A 14 -11.13 26.41 28.94
N VAL A 15 -11.29 25.27 29.63
CA VAL A 15 -10.50 24.06 29.37
C VAL A 15 -10.83 23.47 27.99
N ALA A 16 -12.11 23.41 27.63
CA ALA A 16 -12.54 22.95 26.30
C ALA A 16 -12.01 23.87 25.19
N ALA A 17 -12.10 25.19 25.36
CA ALA A 17 -11.58 26.17 24.43
C ALA A 17 -10.04 26.07 24.30
N ALA A 18 -9.32 25.87 25.41
CA ALA A 18 -7.88 25.64 25.39
C ALA A 18 -7.51 24.34 24.67
N GLY A 19 -8.29 23.26 24.85
CA GLY A 19 -8.13 22.00 24.14
C GLY A 19 -8.35 22.12 22.63
N ILE A 20 -9.44 22.79 22.24
CA ILE A 20 -9.77 23.07 20.83
C ILE A 20 -8.71 23.99 20.21
N TYR A 21 -8.26 25.01 20.93
CA TYR A 21 -7.21 25.91 20.47
C TYR A 21 -5.87 25.19 20.29
N LYS A 22 -5.47 24.35 21.24
CA LYS A 22 -4.26 23.51 21.16
C LYS A 22 -4.36 22.52 19.99
N PHE A 23 -5.53 21.93 19.75
CA PHE A 23 -5.75 21.00 18.64
C PHE A 23 -5.69 21.72 17.28
N ASN A 24 -6.30 22.90 17.17
CA ASN A 24 -6.27 23.72 15.94
C ASN A 24 -4.85 24.26 15.65
N TYR A 25 -4.08 24.60 16.68
CA TYR A 25 -2.68 25.01 16.54
C TYR A 25 -1.78 23.86 16.07
N LEU A 26 -1.96 22.65 16.64
CA LEU A 26 -1.18 21.46 16.28
C LEU A 26 -1.57 20.86 14.92
N SER A 27 -2.79 21.09 14.44
CA SER A 27 -3.24 20.64 13.12
C SER A 27 -2.51 21.35 11.96
N ASN A 28 -1.89 22.51 12.25
CA ASN A 28 -1.17 23.33 11.28
C ASN A 28 0.35 23.11 11.30
N GLU A 29 0.87 22.15 12.07
CA GLU A 29 2.31 21.83 12.02
C GLU A 29 2.61 20.97 10.78
N PRO A 30 3.28 21.49 9.73
CA PRO A 30 3.77 20.65 8.65
C PRO A 30 4.86 19.74 9.21
N GLY A 31 4.75 18.44 8.97
CA GLY A 31 5.76 17.50 9.45
C GLY A 31 5.23 16.13 9.81
N TYR A 32 4.03 15.75 9.41
CA TYR A 32 3.56 14.37 9.50
C TYR A 32 3.07 13.90 8.13
N ASP A 33 3.39 12.66 7.75
CA ASP A 33 2.89 12.03 6.53
C ASP A 33 1.44 11.53 6.70
N VAL A 34 0.86 10.98 5.63
CA VAL A 34 -0.52 10.45 5.62
C VAL A 34 -0.76 9.32 6.63
N ASP A 35 0.31 8.75 7.18
CA ASP A 35 0.29 7.65 8.15
C ASP A 35 0.56 8.12 9.59
N GLY A 36 0.78 9.44 9.80
CA GLY A 36 0.98 10.04 11.12
C GLY A 36 2.41 9.96 11.66
N ASN A 37 3.42 9.71 10.80
CA ASN A 37 4.83 9.68 11.17
C ASN A 37 5.50 11.04 10.96
N LYS A 38 6.39 11.44 11.90
CA LYS A 38 7.07 12.75 11.85
C LYS A 38 8.10 12.79 10.71
N ILE A 39 7.86 13.63 9.69
CA ILE A 39 8.79 13.91 8.60
C ILE A 39 10.02 14.61 9.20
N LYS A 40 11.15 13.91 9.27
CA LYS A 40 12.43 14.48 9.73
C LYS A 40 13.00 15.38 8.63
N THR A 41 13.01 16.68 8.87
CA THR A 41 13.72 17.64 8.01
C THR A 41 15.22 17.56 8.29
N GLU A 42 15.93 16.69 7.58
CA GLU A 42 17.39 16.78 7.49
C GLU A 42 17.75 17.95 6.57
N LYS A 43 18.29 19.03 7.16
CA LYS A 43 19.00 20.05 6.39
C LYS A 43 20.31 19.45 5.90
N THR A 44 20.41 19.23 4.59
CA THR A 44 21.69 19.22 3.89
C THR A 44 21.60 20.23 2.75
N GLU A 45 22.14 21.43 2.98
CA GLU A 45 22.45 22.38 1.92
C GLU A 45 23.87 22.14 1.40
N ASN A 46 24.03 22.43 0.10
CA ASN A 46 25.26 22.70 -0.65
C ASN A 46 25.93 21.46 -1.32
N THR A 47 26.13 21.37 -2.64
CA THR A 47 26.02 22.33 -3.77
C THR A 47 26.06 21.55 -5.09
N LYS A 48 25.56 22.17 -6.17
CA LYS A 48 25.91 21.96 -7.58
C LYS A 48 25.00 21.03 -8.39
N SER A 49 23.79 21.55 -8.62
CA SER A 49 23.06 21.39 -9.88
C SER A 49 23.97 21.78 -11.04
N ASP A 50 24.25 20.83 -11.92
CA ASP A 50 24.50 20.97 -13.36
C ASP A 50 25.17 19.67 -13.81
N ASN A 51 24.37 18.61 -14.03
CA ASN A 51 24.67 17.44 -14.90
C ASN A 51 23.67 16.27 -14.76
N ILE A 52 22.38 16.50 -14.45
CA ILE A 52 21.34 15.46 -14.55
C ILE A 52 20.26 15.89 -15.55
N LEU A 53 20.67 16.30 -16.75
CA LEU A 53 19.76 16.51 -17.89
C LEU A 53 20.30 15.90 -19.19
N LYS A 54 21.17 14.88 -19.11
CA LYS A 54 21.66 14.17 -20.32
C LYS A 54 21.58 12.65 -20.30
N ASN A 55 21.06 12.02 -19.24
CA ASN A 55 20.91 10.56 -19.19
C ASN A 55 19.47 10.05 -19.02
N THR A 56 18.46 10.86 -19.36
CA THR A 56 17.03 10.48 -19.32
C THR A 56 16.43 10.30 -20.72
N SER A 57 17.25 9.91 -21.70
CA SER A 57 16.76 9.49 -23.01
C SER A 57 17.78 8.53 -23.61
N LYS A 58 17.49 7.21 -23.50
CA LYS A 58 18.09 6.05 -24.22
C LYS A 58 18.29 4.77 -23.38
N ASN A 59 17.67 4.61 -22.22
CA ASN A 59 17.60 3.27 -21.60
C ASN A 59 16.31 2.97 -20.83
N SER A 60 15.16 3.42 -21.35
CA SER A 60 13.84 3.12 -20.75
C SER A 60 13.03 2.06 -21.52
N GLN A 61 13.57 1.50 -22.61
CA GLN A 61 12.85 0.58 -23.49
C GLN A 61 13.38 -0.85 -23.51
N THR A 62 14.40 -1.20 -22.72
CA THR A 62 14.97 -2.57 -22.72
C THR A 62 15.02 -3.23 -21.34
N VAL A 63 14.73 -2.49 -20.25
CA VAL A 63 14.67 -3.03 -18.88
C VAL A 63 13.21 -3.22 -18.39
N SER A 64 12.25 -2.48 -18.98
CA SER A 64 10.83 -2.48 -18.57
C SER A 64 10.04 -3.72 -19.04
N SER A 65 10.46 -4.39 -20.12
CA SER A 65 9.78 -5.57 -20.66
C SER A 65 10.25 -6.90 -20.06
N LYS A 66 11.41 -6.92 -19.40
CA LYS A 66 12.03 -8.15 -18.85
C LYS A 66 11.77 -8.37 -17.35
N LEU A 67 11.21 -7.37 -16.65
CA LEU A 67 10.94 -7.40 -15.19
C LEU A 67 9.44 -7.40 -14.85
N ARG A 68 8.58 -7.72 -15.82
CA ARG A 68 7.18 -8.01 -15.54
C ARG A 68 7.12 -9.50 -15.22
N ASP A 69 7.16 -9.89 -13.94
CA ASP A 69 7.03 -11.32 -13.53
C ASP A 69 5.58 -11.80 -13.71
N ILE A 70 5.04 -11.65 -14.92
CA ILE A 70 3.71 -12.07 -15.33
C ILE A 70 3.91 -13.17 -16.37
N SER A 71 3.72 -14.40 -15.93
CA SER A 71 3.73 -15.58 -16.79
C SER A 71 2.39 -15.71 -17.52
N THR A 72 2.42 -16.22 -18.75
CA THR A 72 1.23 -16.64 -19.50
C THR A 72 0.83 -18.09 -19.21
N LYS A 73 1.65 -18.81 -18.43
CA LYS A 73 1.39 -20.18 -17.99
C LYS A 73 1.07 -20.18 -16.50
N ILE A 74 -0.07 -20.80 -16.14
CA ILE A 74 -0.46 -21.09 -14.76
C ILE A 74 0.36 -22.30 -14.27
N PRO A 75 0.98 -22.25 -13.08
CA PRO A 75 1.72 -23.38 -12.51
C PRO A 75 0.86 -24.64 -12.39
N ASP A 76 1.47 -25.80 -12.62
CA ASP A 76 0.80 -27.10 -12.52
C ASP A 76 0.38 -27.44 -11.07
N SER A 77 0.94 -26.72 -10.09
CA SER A 77 0.57 -26.80 -8.67
C SER A 77 -0.83 -26.27 -8.35
N LEU A 78 -1.47 -25.56 -9.29
CA LEU A 78 -2.82 -25.03 -9.13
C LEU A 78 -3.86 -25.93 -9.81
N ASP A 79 -5.05 -25.97 -9.23
CA ASP A 79 -6.19 -26.76 -9.73
C ASP A 79 -6.57 -26.42 -11.18
N SER A 80 -7.23 -27.38 -11.84
CA SER A 80 -7.70 -27.25 -13.22
C SER A 80 -8.62 -26.05 -13.43
N VAL A 81 -9.38 -25.64 -12.40
CA VAL A 81 -10.23 -24.45 -12.43
C VAL A 81 -9.42 -23.20 -12.79
N TYR A 82 -8.21 -23.04 -12.23
CA TYR A 82 -7.39 -21.88 -12.51
C TYR A 82 -6.76 -21.92 -13.90
N LYS A 83 -6.39 -23.12 -14.38
CA LYS A 83 -5.83 -23.33 -15.72
C LYS A 83 -6.85 -23.06 -16.83
N ASN A 84 -8.13 -23.31 -16.56
CA ASN A 84 -9.20 -23.15 -17.55
C ASN A 84 -9.79 -21.73 -17.62
N ASN A 85 -9.77 -20.99 -16.50
CA ASN A 85 -10.45 -19.70 -16.39
C ASN A 85 -9.49 -18.49 -16.41
N PHE A 86 -8.18 -18.70 -16.27
CA PHE A 86 -7.17 -17.65 -16.18
C PHE A 86 -6.01 -17.93 -17.14
N ASN A 87 -5.40 -16.85 -17.64
CA ASN A 87 -4.33 -16.94 -18.64
C ASN A 87 -3.07 -16.19 -18.24
N ARG A 88 -3.09 -15.40 -17.16
CA ARG A 88 -1.92 -14.72 -16.61
C ARG A 88 -1.71 -15.12 -15.15
N TYR A 89 -0.44 -15.26 -14.78
CA TYR A 89 -0.02 -15.64 -13.44
C TYR A 89 1.12 -14.75 -12.95
N THR A 90 1.04 -14.35 -11.69
CA THR A 90 2.16 -13.77 -10.94
C THR A 90 2.11 -14.28 -9.50
N LYS A 91 3.11 -13.94 -8.69
CA LYS A 91 3.18 -14.36 -7.29
C LYS A 91 3.80 -13.30 -6.40
N VAL A 92 3.45 -13.37 -5.12
CA VAL A 92 4.18 -12.72 -4.03
C VAL A 92 4.88 -13.81 -3.23
N VAL A 93 6.17 -13.64 -2.97
CA VAL A 93 6.93 -14.59 -2.13
C VAL A 93 6.78 -14.13 -0.67
N ALA A 94 6.26 -15.00 0.18
CA ALA A 94 6.15 -14.76 1.61
C ALA A 94 7.51 -14.95 2.31
N PRO A 95 7.68 -14.47 3.56
CA PRO A 95 8.94 -14.60 4.29
C PRO A 95 9.43 -16.04 4.47
N ASN A 96 8.53 -17.03 4.49
CA ASN A 96 8.85 -18.46 4.50
C ASN A 96 9.34 -19.01 3.15
N GLY A 97 9.36 -18.21 2.09
CA GLY A 97 9.75 -18.61 0.73
C GLY A 97 8.62 -19.22 -0.10
N ASN A 98 7.44 -19.47 0.50
CA ASN A 98 6.28 -19.99 -0.21
C ASN A 98 5.59 -18.87 -1.03
N ALA A 99 4.85 -19.28 -2.06
CA ALA A 99 4.20 -18.34 -2.98
C ALA A 99 2.74 -18.10 -2.61
N ILE A 100 2.34 -16.83 -2.57
CA ILE A 100 0.95 -16.42 -2.65
C ILE A 100 0.63 -16.20 -4.12
N HIS A 101 -0.29 -16.99 -4.65
CA HIS A 101 -0.59 -17.06 -6.08
C HIS A 101 -1.50 -15.90 -6.48
N ILE A 102 -1.24 -15.29 -7.64
CA ILE A 102 -2.11 -14.27 -8.23
C ILE A 102 -2.41 -14.72 -9.66
N VAL A 103 -3.68 -14.86 -10.00
CA VAL A 103 -4.15 -15.28 -11.33
C VAL A 103 -5.05 -14.21 -11.92
N ALA A 104 -4.95 -13.97 -13.23
CA ALA A 104 -5.74 -12.96 -13.90
C ALA A 104 -6.31 -13.45 -15.24
N GLN A 105 -7.47 -12.89 -15.59
CA GLN A 105 -8.14 -13.12 -16.86
C GLN A 105 -7.62 -12.18 -17.96
N ASP A 106 -8.04 -12.47 -19.18
CA ASP A 106 -7.60 -11.84 -20.43
C ASP A 106 -7.84 -10.33 -20.54
N LYS A 107 -8.83 -9.77 -19.86
CA LYS A 107 -9.19 -8.34 -19.99
C LYS A 107 -8.54 -7.46 -18.91
N ILE A 108 -7.68 -8.03 -18.07
CA ILE A 108 -6.93 -7.31 -17.05
C ILE A 108 -5.56 -6.93 -17.64
N SER A 109 -5.20 -5.64 -17.58
CA SER A 109 -3.91 -5.18 -18.09
C SER A 109 -2.76 -5.63 -17.18
N ASP A 110 -1.57 -5.79 -17.75
CA ASP A 110 -0.35 -6.14 -17.02
C ASP A 110 -0.05 -5.16 -15.88
N GLU A 111 -0.32 -3.86 -16.09
CA GLU A 111 -0.17 -2.82 -15.07
C GLU A 111 -1.16 -3.01 -13.92
N GLN A 112 -2.39 -3.45 -14.21
CA GLN A 112 -3.39 -3.75 -13.18
C GLN A 112 -2.98 -4.97 -12.36
N ILE A 113 -2.46 -6.02 -13.01
CA ILE A 113 -1.92 -7.21 -12.34
C ILE A 113 -0.75 -6.83 -11.44
N LEU A 114 0.19 -6.03 -11.95
CA LEU A 114 1.35 -5.57 -11.19
C LEU A 114 0.94 -4.67 -10.02
N ARG A 115 -0.05 -3.79 -10.22
CA ARG A 115 -0.60 -2.94 -9.16
C ARG A 115 -1.24 -3.79 -8.06
N ALA A 116 -2.03 -4.79 -8.41
CA ALA A 116 -2.63 -5.71 -7.43
C ALA A 116 -1.55 -6.44 -6.61
N ARG A 117 -0.50 -6.93 -7.28
CA ARG A 117 0.66 -7.54 -6.63
C ARG A 117 1.34 -6.58 -5.64
N ASN A 118 1.62 -5.35 -6.05
CA ASN A 118 2.28 -4.36 -5.21
C ASN A 118 1.41 -3.94 -4.02
N ILE A 119 0.09 -3.82 -4.22
CA ILE A 119 -0.86 -3.55 -3.14
C ILE A 119 -0.85 -4.70 -2.14
N LEU A 120 -0.90 -5.95 -2.60
CA LEU A 120 -0.83 -7.11 -1.71
C LEU A 120 0.49 -7.14 -0.93
N MET A 121 1.62 -6.89 -1.60
CA MET A 121 2.92 -6.78 -0.94
C MET A 121 2.93 -5.69 0.12
N HIS A 122 2.37 -4.52 -0.18
CA HIS A 122 2.28 -3.42 0.77
C HIS A 122 1.44 -3.79 2.01
N TYR A 123 0.29 -4.46 1.83
CA TYR A 123 -0.54 -4.91 2.95
C TYR A 123 0.12 -5.99 3.81
N LEU A 124 1.00 -6.81 3.23
CA LEU A 124 1.75 -7.84 3.95
C LEU A 124 3.08 -7.34 4.49
N ASN A 125 3.47 -6.10 4.19
CA ASN A 125 4.69 -5.51 4.71
C ASN A 125 4.53 -5.14 6.18
N ASN A 126 5.57 -5.42 6.96
CA ASN A 126 5.59 -5.09 8.38
C ASN A 126 5.64 -3.57 8.57
N PHE A 127 4.87 -3.09 9.54
CA PHE A 127 4.87 -1.70 9.97
C PHE A 127 5.08 -1.66 11.49
N PRO A 128 6.34 -1.50 11.95
CA PRO A 128 6.75 -1.77 13.34
C PRO A 128 6.00 -0.94 14.39
N ASP A 129 5.53 0.24 14.00
CA ASP A 129 4.86 1.19 14.88
C ASP A 129 3.33 0.99 14.95
N SER A 130 2.76 0.02 14.22
CA SER A 130 1.32 -0.30 14.29
C SER A 130 1.01 -1.39 15.29
N LYS A 131 -0.07 -1.17 16.06
CA LYS A 131 -0.68 -2.14 16.98
C LYS A 131 -1.04 -3.47 16.30
N TYR A 132 -1.45 -3.46 15.03
CA TYR A 132 -1.88 -4.65 14.27
C TYR A 132 -1.00 -4.93 13.03
N GLY A 133 0.05 -4.13 12.82
CA GLY A 133 0.94 -4.21 11.66
C GLY A 133 2.39 -4.50 12.00
N ARG A 134 2.76 -4.55 13.30
CA ARG A 134 4.14 -4.75 13.74
C ARG A 134 4.80 -5.98 13.13
N ASP A 135 4.06 -7.09 13.08
CA ASP A 135 4.49 -8.30 12.40
C ASP A 135 3.32 -8.97 11.67
N LYS A 136 3.41 -9.00 10.35
CA LYS A 136 2.48 -9.67 9.41
C LYS A 136 3.09 -10.92 8.78
N SER A 137 4.31 -11.28 9.16
CA SER A 137 5.02 -12.45 8.63
C SER A 137 4.22 -13.72 8.88
N ALA A 138 3.61 -13.86 10.07
CA ALA A 138 2.76 -15.00 10.40
C ALA A 138 1.56 -15.14 9.45
N VAL A 139 0.92 -14.02 9.09
CA VAL A 139 -0.22 -14.01 8.15
C VAL A 139 0.24 -14.34 6.75
N ALA A 140 1.31 -13.68 6.27
CA ALA A 140 1.88 -13.93 4.95
C ALA A 140 2.30 -15.40 4.78
N ASN A 141 2.96 -15.97 5.79
CA ASN A 141 3.37 -17.36 5.80
C ASN A 141 2.15 -18.29 5.75
N LYS A 142 1.14 -18.03 6.59
CA LYS A 142 -0.06 -18.86 6.61
C LYS A 142 -0.85 -18.80 5.29
N MET A 143 -0.89 -17.63 4.65
CA MET A 143 -1.49 -17.48 3.31
C MET A 143 -0.75 -18.33 2.28
N ALA A 144 0.58 -18.28 2.29
CA ALA A 144 1.40 -19.03 1.36
C ALA A 144 1.31 -20.56 1.60
N ASP A 145 1.33 -20.99 2.87
CA ASP A 145 1.20 -22.41 3.24
C ASP A 145 -0.16 -23.00 2.83
N ASN A 146 -1.20 -22.17 2.85
CA ASN A 146 -2.55 -22.56 2.41
C ASN A 146 -2.72 -22.47 0.89
N ASN A 147 -1.67 -22.22 0.11
CA ASN A 147 -1.72 -21.99 -1.34
C ASN A 147 -2.76 -20.91 -1.74
N SER A 148 -2.82 -19.81 -0.98
CA SER A 148 -3.82 -18.76 -1.21
C SER A 148 -3.71 -18.18 -2.62
N VAL A 149 -4.88 -17.96 -3.24
CA VAL A 149 -4.98 -17.44 -4.60
C VAL A 149 -5.77 -16.12 -4.61
N LEU A 150 -5.17 -15.06 -5.15
CA LEU A 150 -5.86 -13.83 -5.51
C LEU A 150 -6.30 -13.92 -6.97
N ALA A 151 -7.60 -14.03 -7.20
CA ALA A 151 -8.19 -14.08 -8.53
C ALA A 151 -8.61 -12.68 -9.00
N LEU A 152 -8.01 -12.21 -10.10
CA LEU A 152 -8.40 -10.99 -10.79
C LEU A 152 -9.38 -11.34 -11.91
N LEU A 153 -10.66 -11.13 -11.60
CA LEU A 153 -11.77 -11.42 -12.50
C LEU A 153 -12.09 -10.22 -13.39
N ASN A 154 -12.53 -10.52 -14.60
CA ASN A 154 -13.09 -9.52 -15.48
C ASN A 154 -14.38 -8.96 -14.88
N GLY A 155 -14.51 -7.63 -14.86
CA GLY A 155 -15.77 -7.00 -14.48
C GLY A 155 -16.89 -7.40 -15.44
N PRO A 156 -18.14 -7.47 -14.97
CA PRO A 156 -19.29 -7.64 -15.84
C PRO A 156 -19.31 -6.46 -16.82
N ARG A 157 -18.95 -6.71 -18.08
CA ARG A 157 -19.22 -5.78 -19.17
C ARG A 157 -20.73 -5.76 -19.40
N GLY A 158 -21.42 -4.94 -18.62
CA GLY A 158 -22.86 -4.77 -18.67
C GLY A 158 -23.29 -3.47 -19.33
N TRP A 159 -22.51 -2.90 -20.26
CA TRP A 159 -22.96 -1.75 -21.06
C TRP A 159 -22.39 -1.88 -22.48
N SER A 160 -23.05 -2.72 -23.27
CA SER A 160 -23.07 -2.57 -24.72
C SER A 160 -24.14 -1.53 -25.03
N LYS A 161 -23.75 -0.38 -25.57
CA LYS A 161 -24.57 0.40 -26.50
C LYS A 161 -23.70 0.70 -27.71
#